data_AF-A0A3D4FEK8-F1
#
_entry.id   AF-A0A3D4FEK8-F1
#
_cell.length_a   1.000
_cell.length_b   1.000
_cell.length_c   1.000
_cell.angle_alpha   90.00
_cell.angle_beta   90.00
_cell.angle_gamma   90.00
#
_symmetry.space_group_name_H-M   'P 1'
#
loop_
_entity.id
_entity.type
_entity.pdbx_description
1 polymer ?
#
loop_
_entity_poly.entity_id
_entity_poly.type
_entity_poly.pdbx_seq_one_letter_code
_entity_poly.pdbx_strand_id
1 'polypeptide(L)'
;MLTYLFTQKRCGSGFEMSLFLATMGFLVAQEPTAKIEDLPRSPHLAMHHLMSQFEIKPGFTLELVASEPLVVDPVAMCFDEYGDAFVVEMIGYSERRHERLGQIRRLSDTDGDGVMDASVIYADSLAWPTAVACYSGGVFVGTTPDILYLKDLDGDGVADLTQKVFTGFAASSAPFGQRQLNMQAMLNSFHWGPDNRIHGATGLSGGRIV
;
A
#
# COMPACT_ATOMS: atom_id res chain seq x y z
N MET A 1 14.35 12.25 -39.54
CA MET A 1 14.24 12.82 -40.89
C MET A 1 12.83 13.38 -41.04
N LEU A 2 12.62 14.65 -40.69
CA LEU A 2 11.39 15.39 -40.97
C LEU A 2 11.79 16.71 -41.64
N THR A 3 11.32 16.89 -42.86
CA THR A 3 11.56 18.07 -43.71
C THR A 3 10.42 19.05 -43.49
N TYR A 4 10.73 20.31 -43.16
CA TYR A 4 9.76 21.41 -43.22
C TYR A 4 10.22 22.43 -44.26
N LEU A 5 9.39 22.63 -45.30
CA LEU A 5 9.53 23.72 -46.27
C LEU A 5 8.72 24.92 -45.76
N PHE A 6 9.35 26.09 -45.67
CA PHE A 6 8.64 27.36 -45.62
C PHE A 6 9.05 28.21 -46.82
N THR A 7 8.05 28.65 -47.58
CA THR A 7 8.22 29.61 -48.67
C THR A 7 7.59 30.93 -48.26
N GLN A 8 8.28 32.05 -48.44
CA GLN A 8 7.62 33.35 -48.58
C GLN A 8 8.27 34.16 -49.71
N LYS A 9 7.41 34.78 -50.53
CA LYS A 9 7.74 35.49 -51.78
C LYS A 9 8.37 36.86 -51.52
N ARG A 10 9.21 37.24 -52.49
CA ARG A 10 10.03 38.45 -52.70
C ARG A 10 9.39 39.80 -52.35
N CYS A 11 10.22 40.70 -51.81
CA CYS A 11 10.29 42.10 -52.24
C CYS A 11 11.68 42.71 -51.94
N GLY A 12 12.31 43.35 -52.94
CA GLY A 12 13.28 44.45 -52.77
C GLY A 12 14.71 44.17 -52.26
N SER A 13 15.67 44.20 -53.20
CA SER A 13 17.07 44.69 -53.09
C SER A 13 17.91 44.45 -51.81
N GLY A 14 19.04 43.73 -51.99
CA GLY A 14 20.19 43.72 -51.07
C GLY A 14 20.45 42.36 -50.44
N PHE A 15 21.29 41.53 -51.07
CA PHE A 15 21.62 40.18 -50.60
C PHE A 15 22.95 40.21 -49.84
N GLU A 16 22.90 40.38 -48.52
CA GLU A 16 24.00 40.08 -47.59
C GLU A 16 23.48 38.99 -46.64
N MET A 17 23.78 37.73 -46.96
CA MET A 17 23.37 36.57 -46.17
C MET A 17 24.48 36.29 -45.13
N SER A 18 24.48 37.04 -44.02
CA SER A 18 25.31 36.72 -42.87
C SER A 18 24.72 35.50 -42.15
N LEU A 19 25.40 34.35 -42.28
CA LEU A 19 25.10 33.11 -41.57
C LEU A 19 25.55 33.25 -40.11
N PHE A 20 24.64 33.68 -39.23
CA PHE A 20 24.87 33.58 -37.79
C PHE A 20 24.66 32.12 -37.35
N LEU A 21 25.77 31.40 -37.15
CA LEU A 21 25.75 30.12 -36.47
C LEU A 21 25.53 30.38 -34.97
N ALA A 22 24.28 30.42 -34.54
CA ALA A 22 23.95 30.42 -33.11
C ALA A 22 24.18 28.99 -32.58
N THR A 23 25.30 28.77 -31.90
CA THR A 23 25.52 27.58 -31.08
C THR A 23 24.54 27.63 -29.91
N MET A 24 23.39 26.99 -30.08
CA MET A 24 22.45 26.74 -29.00
C MET A 24 23.09 25.73 -28.06
N GLY A 25 23.81 26.22 -27.04
CA GLY A 25 24.37 25.38 -25.99
C GLY A 25 23.25 24.66 -25.27
N PHE A 26 23.27 23.33 -25.27
CA PHE A 26 22.44 22.54 -24.36
C PHE A 26 22.94 22.81 -22.94
N LEU A 27 22.28 23.74 -22.25
CA LEU A 27 22.34 23.83 -20.79
C LEU A 27 21.59 22.62 -20.26
N VAL A 28 22.33 21.56 -19.92
CA VAL A 28 21.82 20.51 -19.06
C VAL A 28 21.70 21.13 -17.68
N ALA A 29 20.47 21.44 -17.25
CA ALA A 29 20.21 21.82 -15.88
C ALA A 29 20.63 20.65 -14.99
N GLN A 30 21.64 20.88 -14.14
CA GLN A 30 22.07 19.89 -13.17
C GLN A 30 20.96 19.76 -12.14
N GLU A 31 20.41 18.55 -11.97
CA GLU A 31 19.44 18.30 -10.92
C GLU A 31 20.08 18.62 -9.56
N PRO A 32 19.41 19.41 -8.70
CA PRO A 32 19.93 19.70 -7.38
C PRO A 32 20.05 18.40 -6.59
N THR A 33 21.28 18.02 -6.25
CA THR A 33 21.55 16.89 -5.37
C THR A 33 21.35 17.33 -3.93
N ALA A 34 20.18 17.05 -3.35
CA ALA A 34 19.96 17.21 -1.91
C ALA A 34 20.77 16.16 -1.15
N LYS A 35 21.51 16.57 -0.11
CA LYS A 35 22.16 15.62 0.79
C LYS A 35 21.19 15.22 1.90
N ILE A 36 21.35 14.01 2.45
CA ILE A 36 20.48 13.50 3.52
C ILE A 36 20.54 14.42 4.76
N GLU A 37 21.68 15.07 4.98
CA GLU A 37 21.90 16.02 6.06
C GLU A 37 21.11 17.32 5.89
N ASP A 38 20.74 17.67 4.66
CA ASP A 38 19.98 18.89 4.34
C ASP A 38 18.47 18.69 4.55
N LEU A 39 18.03 17.46 4.82
CA LEU A 39 16.62 17.14 5.04
C LEU A 39 16.25 17.45 6.50
N PRO A 40 15.19 18.23 6.75
CA PRO A 40 14.72 18.49 8.10
C PRO A 40 14.31 17.17 8.77
N ARG A 41 14.91 16.86 9.92
CA ARG A 41 14.52 15.70 10.73
C ARG A 41 13.57 16.15 11.81
N SER A 42 12.37 15.58 11.82
CA SER A 42 11.49 15.71 12.97
C SER A 42 12.03 14.87 14.12
N PRO A 43 12.05 15.40 15.36
CA PRO A 43 12.43 14.60 16.51
C PRO A 43 11.42 13.45 16.69
N HIS A 44 11.92 12.28 17.09
CA HIS A 44 11.04 11.18 17.50
C HIS A 44 10.24 11.61 18.73
N LEU A 45 8.91 11.55 18.65
CA LEU A 45 8.03 11.84 19.77
C LEU A 45 7.61 10.52 20.42
N ALA A 46 7.71 10.44 21.75
CA ALA A 46 7.17 9.29 22.47
C ALA A 46 5.65 9.20 22.25
N MET A 47 5.11 7.99 22.09
CA MET A 47 3.68 7.79 21.75
C MET A 47 2.72 8.46 22.74
N HIS A 48 3.04 8.44 24.04
CA HIS A 48 2.22 9.12 25.06
C HIS A 48 2.18 10.65 24.89
N HIS A 49 3.25 11.27 24.36
CA HIS A 49 3.24 12.70 24.02
C HIS A 49 2.49 12.96 22.71
N LEU A 50 2.52 12.04 21.75
CA LEU A 50 1.81 12.18 20.46
C LEU A 50 0.30 12.37 20.65
N MET A 51 -0.31 11.66 21.59
CA MET A 51 -1.76 11.77 21.86
C MET A 51 -2.20 13.20 22.21
N SER A 52 -1.33 13.99 22.86
CA SER A 52 -1.59 15.40 23.20
C SER A 52 -1.51 16.37 22.01
N GLN A 53 -1.00 15.93 20.86
CA GLN A 53 -0.85 16.76 19.66
C GLN A 53 -2.08 16.71 18.75
N PHE A 54 -3.01 15.78 18.98
CA PHE A 54 -4.21 15.68 18.16
C PHE A 54 -5.29 16.69 18.60
N GLU A 55 -5.88 17.37 17.64
CA GLU A 55 -7.10 18.14 17.85
C GLU A 55 -8.31 17.25 17.59
N ILE A 56 -9.09 16.95 18.64
CA ILE A 56 -10.26 16.08 18.56
C ILE A 56 -11.54 16.92 18.64
N LYS A 57 -12.49 16.62 17.77
CA LYS A 57 -13.80 17.28 17.76
C LYS A 57 -14.55 16.98 19.09
N PRO A 58 -15.23 17.97 19.69
CA PRO A 58 -16.03 17.73 20.89
C PRO A 58 -17.02 16.57 20.72
N GLY A 59 -17.09 15.71 21.73
CA GLY A 59 -17.92 14.50 21.74
C GLY A 59 -17.22 13.22 21.28
N PHE A 60 -15.94 13.29 20.90
CA PHE A 60 -15.11 12.14 20.54
C PHE A 60 -13.91 12.02 21.48
N THR A 61 -13.45 10.79 21.69
CA THR A 61 -12.20 10.47 22.38
C THR A 61 -11.24 9.77 21.42
N LEU A 62 -9.94 9.92 21.67
CA LEU A 62 -8.89 9.22 20.94
C LEU A 62 -8.08 8.43 21.96
N GLU A 63 -7.96 7.13 21.73
CA GLU A 63 -7.26 6.19 22.62
C GLU A 63 -6.22 5.41 21.81
N LEU A 64 -5.07 5.15 22.44
CA LEU A 64 -4.03 4.31 21.86
C LEU A 64 -4.31 2.87 22.27
N VAL A 65 -4.72 2.03 21.30
CA VAL A 65 -5.10 0.63 21.56
C VAL A 65 -4.00 -0.38 21.23
N ALA A 66 -3.02 0.00 20.41
CA ALA A 66 -1.85 -0.81 20.09
C ALA A 66 -0.74 0.08 19.51
N SER A 67 0.52 -0.25 19.77
CA SER A 67 1.69 0.37 19.15
C SER A 67 2.82 -0.63 18.98
N GLU A 68 3.90 -0.25 18.33
CA GLU A 68 5.13 -1.03 18.35
C GLU A 68 5.55 -1.39 19.79
N PRO A 69 6.06 -2.60 20.06
CA PRO A 69 6.34 -3.67 19.09
C PRO A 69 5.15 -4.59 18.80
N LEU A 70 3.97 -4.34 19.38
CA LEU A 70 2.81 -5.20 19.18
C LEU A 70 2.31 -5.17 17.74
N VAL A 71 2.47 -4.07 17.00
CA VAL A 71 2.06 -3.96 15.59
C VAL A 71 3.04 -3.07 14.83
N VAL A 72 3.32 -3.39 13.57
CA VAL A 72 4.28 -2.68 12.70
C VAL A 72 3.70 -2.53 11.29
N ASP A 73 3.84 -1.34 10.70
CA ASP A 73 3.37 -1.01 9.34
C ASP A 73 1.93 -1.48 9.01
N PRO A 74 0.92 -1.13 9.85
CA PRO A 74 -0.46 -1.55 9.64
C PRO A 74 -1.09 -0.85 8.43
N VAL A 75 -1.76 -1.62 7.56
CA VAL A 75 -2.46 -1.08 6.36
C VAL A 75 -3.95 -1.38 6.30
N ALA A 76 -4.41 -2.42 7.01
CA ALA A 76 -5.82 -2.76 7.16
C ALA A 76 -6.01 -3.57 8.45
N MET A 77 -7.21 -3.56 9.02
CA MET A 77 -7.53 -4.35 10.22
C MET A 77 -9.01 -4.71 10.28
N CYS A 78 -9.33 -5.79 10.99
CA CYS A 78 -10.69 -6.14 11.40
C CYS A 78 -10.69 -6.86 12.75
N PHE A 79 -11.83 -6.82 13.45
CA PHE A 79 -12.03 -7.56 14.69
C PHE A 79 -12.84 -8.82 14.44
N ASP A 80 -12.51 -9.89 15.15
CA ASP A 80 -13.32 -11.11 15.17
C ASP A 80 -14.43 -11.08 16.23
N GLU A 81 -15.16 -12.19 16.37
CA GLU A 81 -16.23 -12.35 17.34
C GLU A 81 -15.77 -12.39 18.81
N TYR A 82 -14.47 -12.55 19.06
CA TYR A 82 -13.87 -12.60 20.39
C TYR A 82 -13.22 -11.27 20.80
N GLY A 83 -13.13 -10.31 19.88
CA GLY A 83 -12.52 -9.01 20.11
C GLY A 83 -11.04 -8.95 19.73
N ASP A 84 -10.48 -10.03 19.17
CA ASP A 84 -9.12 -10.02 18.66
C ASP A 84 -9.04 -9.21 17.36
N ALA A 85 -7.99 -8.39 17.24
CA ALA A 85 -7.74 -7.62 16.03
C ALA A 85 -6.80 -8.38 15.10
N PHE A 86 -7.25 -8.63 13.87
CA PHE A 86 -6.41 -9.11 12.78
C PHE A 86 -5.94 -7.91 11.97
N VAL A 87 -4.64 -7.66 11.97
CA VAL A 87 -3.99 -6.51 11.35
C VAL A 87 -3.12 -6.97 10.19
N VAL A 88 -3.30 -6.35 9.03
CA VAL A 88 -2.43 -6.52 7.88
C VAL A 88 -1.21 -5.65 8.04
N GLU A 89 -0.04 -6.27 8.05
CA GLU A 89 1.26 -5.58 8.14
C GLU A 89 1.97 -5.65 6.79
N MET A 90 2.35 -4.50 6.25
CA MET A 90 3.02 -4.37 4.95
C MET A 90 4.46 -3.87 5.10
N ILE A 91 5.28 -4.68 5.79
CA ILE A 91 6.67 -4.36 6.21
C ILE A 91 7.63 -4.23 5.01
N GLY A 92 7.31 -4.88 3.89
CA GLY A 92 8.17 -4.91 2.70
C GLY A 92 8.00 -3.69 1.78
N TYR A 93 9.05 -3.39 1.02
CA TYR A 93 9.00 -2.38 -0.04
C TYR A 93 8.44 -2.90 -1.38
N SER A 94 7.93 -1.98 -2.19
CA SER A 94 7.26 -2.24 -3.47
C SER A 94 8.15 -2.85 -4.57
N GLU A 95 9.46 -2.73 -4.42
CA GLU A 95 10.44 -3.25 -5.35
C GLU A 95 10.82 -4.71 -4.98
N ARG A 96 10.51 -5.10 -3.74
CA ARG A 96 10.94 -6.35 -3.10
C ARG A 96 9.77 -7.32 -2.87
N ARG A 97 8.72 -7.25 -3.70
CA ARG A 97 7.53 -8.12 -3.63
C ARG A 97 7.83 -9.60 -3.44
N HIS A 98 8.87 -10.09 -4.13
CA HIS A 98 9.27 -11.49 -4.17
C HIS A 98 9.74 -12.02 -2.81
N GLU A 99 10.09 -11.14 -1.88
CA GLU A 99 10.48 -11.51 -0.52
C GLU A 99 9.28 -11.83 0.37
N ARG A 100 8.08 -11.39 -0.03
CA ARG A 100 6.81 -11.74 0.63
C ARG A 100 6.81 -11.44 2.14
N LEU A 101 7.36 -10.28 2.51
CA LEU A 101 7.50 -9.87 3.92
C LEU A 101 6.18 -9.39 4.57
N GLY A 102 5.06 -9.42 3.84
CA GLY A 102 3.77 -9.07 4.41
C GLY A 102 3.26 -10.18 5.33
N GLN A 103 2.52 -9.80 6.36
CA GLN A 103 1.98 -10.74 7.33
C GLN A 103 0.62 -10.26 7.86
N ILE A 104 -0.11 -11.19 8.46
CA ILE A 104 -1.26 -10.92 9.30
C ILE A 104 -0.82 -11.10 10.74
N ARG A 105 -1.05 -10.07 11.54
CA ARG A 105 -0.85 -10.10 12.98
C ARG A 105 -2.18 -10.23 13.69
N ARG A 106 -2.27 -11.11 14.69
CA ARG A 106 -3.40 -11.17 15.62
C ARG A 106 -2.98 -10.47 16.91
N LEU A 107 -3.77 -9.49 17.33
CA LEU A 107 -3.64 -8.79 18.60
C LEU A 107 -4.77 -9.21 19.51
N SER A 108 -4.44 -9.44 20.77
CA SER A 108 -5.40 -9.82 21.82
C SER A 108 -5.25 -8.90 23.01
N ASP A 109 -6.37 -8.69 23.69
CA ASP A 109 -6.47 -8.05 24.99
C ASP A 109 -6.70 -9.15 26.03
N THR A 110 -5.68 -9.44 26.86
CA THR A 110 -5.74 -10.56 27.81
C THR A 110 -6.34 -10.20 29.16
N ASP A 111 -6.54 -8.92 29.45
CA ASP A 111 -7.09 -8.45 30.73
C ASP A 111 -8.46 -7.75 30.62
N GLY A 112 -8.92 -7.49 29.40
CA GLY A 112 -10.24 -6.98 29.08
C GLY A 112 -10.40 -5.47 29.27
N ASP A 113 -9.31 -4.71 29.28
CA ASP A 113 -9.33 -3.25 29.44
C ASP A 113 -9.55 -2.47 28.13
N GLY A 114 -9.59 -3.17 26.99
CA GLY A 114 -9.75 -2.60 25.65
C GLY A 114 -8.45 -2.19 24.97
N VAL A 115 -7.30 -2.40 25.62
CA VAL A 115 -5.96 -2.17 25.08
C VAL A 115 -5.31 -3.52 24.75
N MET A 116 -4.78 -3.65 23.55
CA MET A 116 -4.11 -4.87 23.14
C MET A 116 -2.77 -5.00 23.88
N ASP A 117 -2.52 -6.18 24.44
CA ASP A 117 -1.32 -6.47 25.26
C ASP A 117 -0.53 -7.70 24.76
N ALA A 118 -1.14 -8.52 23.88
CA ALA A 118 -0.53 -9.69 23.28
C ALA A 118 -0.56 -9.61 21.75
N SER A 119 0.46 -10.19 21.10
CA SER A 119 0.49 -10.29 19.64
C SER A 119 1.15 -11.57 19.16
N VAL A 120 0.60 -12.13 18.08
CA VAL A 120 1.13 -13.32 17.39
C VAL A 120 1.12 -13.08 15.88
N ILE A 121 2.13 -13.58 15.18
CA ILE A 121 2.11 -13.63 13.71
C ILE A 121 1.13 -14.74 13.33
N TYR A 122 -0.08 -14.35 12.92
CA TYR A 122 -1.14 -15.28 12.56
C TYR A 122 -0.85 -15.99 11.23
N ALA A 123 -0.30 -15.26 10.26
CA ALA A 123 0.16 -15.80 8.99
C ALA A 123 1.24 -14.90 8.40
N ASP A 124 2.27 -15.47 7.78
CA ASP A 124 3.37 -14.74 7.17
C ASP A 124 3.51 -15.04 5.67
N SER A 125 4.64 -14.61 5.09
CA SER A 125 5.00 -14.96 3.72
C SER A 125 3.97 -14.46 2.69
N LEU A 126 3.34 -13.31 2.93
CA LEU A 126 2.32 -12.73 2.04
C LEU A 126 2.93 -11.67 1.11
N ALA A 127 2.52 -11.72 -0.16
CA ALA A 127 2.96 -10.76 -1.16
C ALA A 127 1.98 -9.58 -1.21
N TRP A 128 2.32 -8.47 -0.55
CA TRP A 128 1.49 -7.27 -0.44
C TRP A 128 0.04 -7.59 -0.04
N PRO A 129 -0.17 -8.04 1.20
CA PRO A 129 -1.50 -8.11 1.73
C PRO A 129 -2.04 -6.68 1.91
N THR A 130 -3.30 -6.47 1.56
CA THR A 130 -3.91 -5.12 1.48
C THR A 130 -5.31 -5.04 2.08
N ALA A 131 -5.92 -6.18 2.40
CA ALA A 131 -7.24 -6.23 3.00
C ALA A 131 -7.40 -7.49 3.85
N VAL A 132 -8.24 -7.39 4.88
CA VAL A 132 -8.58 -8.49 5.78
C VAL A 132 -10.06 -8.38 6.20
N ALA A 133 -10.73 -9.51 6.37
CA ALA A 133 -12.07 -9.57 6.95
C ALA A 133 -12.31 -10.89 7.67
N CYS A 134 -12.74 -10.83 8.93
CA CYS A 134 -13.09 -12.01 9.71
C CYS A 134 -14.33 -12.73 9.15
N TYR A 135 -14.28 -14.06 9.14
CA TYR A 135 -15.39 -14.93 8.79
C TYR A 135 -15.21 -16.33 9.37
N SER A 136 -16.21 -16.79 10.13
CA SER A 136 -16.34 -18.19 10.57
C SER A 136 -15.10 -18.72 11.31
N GLY A 137 -14.56 -17.94 12.26
CA GLY A 137 -13.36 -18.27 13.03
C GLY A 137 -12.06 -18.27 12.20
N GLY A 138 -12.02 -17.54 11.09
CA GLY A 138 -10.83 -17.33 10.26
C GLY A 138 -10.91 -15.96 9.58
N VAL A 139 -10.00 -15.69 8.65
CA VAL A 139 -9.95 -14.40 7.93
C VAL A 139 -9.81 -14.59 6.43
N PHE A 140 -10.56 -13.80 5.66
CA PHE A 140 -10.24 -13.56 4.26
C PHE A 140 -9.14 -12.52 4.17
N VAL A 141 -8.13 -12.76 3.34
CA VAL A 141 -7.01 -11.86 3.11
C VAL A 141 -6.87 -11.57 1.62
N GLY A 142 -6.89 -10.29 1.27
CA GLY A 142 -6.54 -9.83 -0.06
C GLY A 142 -5.02 -9.75 -0.20
N THR A 143 -4.43 -10.62 -1.01
CA THR A 143 -2.99 -10.63 -1.36
C THR A 143 -2.86 -10.88 -2.86
N THR A 144 -2.89 -9.79 -3.63
CA THR A 144 -3.00 -9.84 -5.09
C THR A 144 -1.92 -10.78 -5.68
N PRO A 145 -2.27 -11.73 -6.57
CA PRO A 145 -3.51 -11.86 -7.33
C PRO A 145 -4.63 -12.65 -6.64
N ASP A 146 -4.44 -13.07 -5.40
CA ASP A 146 -5.30 -14.01 -4.70
C ASP A 146 -6.13 -13.35 -3.59
N ILE A 147 -7.29 -13.94 -3.34
CA ILE A 147 -7.97 -13.84 -2.04
C ILE A 147 -7.79 -15.18 -1.35
N LEU A 148 -7.18 -15.16 -0.18
CA LEU A 148 -6.98 -16.32 0.65
C LEU A 148 -8.03 -16.35 1.77
N TYR A 149 -8.37 -17.55 2.23
CA TYR A 149 -9.02 -17.79 3.51
C TYR A 149 -8.02 -18.51 4.42
N LEU A 150 -7.73 -17.89 5.54
CA LEU A 150 -6.78 -18.37 6.54
C LEU A 150 -7.54 -18.76 7.80
N LYS A 151 -7.21 -19.91 8.40
CA LYS A 151 -7.90 -20.37 9.60
C LYS A 151 -6.98 -21.19 10.51
N ASP A 152 -7.07 -20.91 11.80
CA ASP A 152 -6.49 -21.69 12.90
C ASP A 152 -7.43 -22.86 13.21
N LEU A 153 -6.89 -24.08 13.21
CA LEU A 153 -7.66 -25.32 13.38
C LEU A 153 -7.40 -25.99 14.72
N ASP A 154 -6.28 -25.70 15.38
CA ASP A 154 -5.88 -26.34 16.64
C ASP A 154 -5.88 -25.41 17.86
N GLY A 155 -6.09 -24.11 17.64
CA GLY A 155 -6.24 -23.08 18.66
C GLY A 155 -4.92 -22.54 19.19
N ASP A 156 -3.80 -22.73 18.48
CA ASP A 156 -2.49 -22.20 18.88
C ASP A 156 -2.30 -20.70 18.57
N GLY A 157 -3.26 -20.08 17.87
CA GLY A 157 -3.22 -18.69 17.49
C GLY A 157 -2.56 -18.41 16.14
N VAL A 158 -2.25 -19.44 15.35
CA VAL A 158 -1.63 -19.37 14.03
C VAL A 158 -2.52 -20.06 12.99
N ALA A 159 -2.53 -19.56 11.76
CA ALA A 159 -3.31 -20.17 10.70
C ALA A 159 -2.68 -21.49 10.20
N ASP A 160 -3.37 -22.61 10.40
CA ASP A 160 -3.03 -23.90 9.79
C ASP A 160 -3.52 -24.04 8.35
N LEU A 161 -4.74 -23.57 8.11
CA LEU A 161 -5.39 -23.66 6.82
C LEU A 161 -5.07 -22.41 6.02
N THR A 162 -4.56 -22.61 4.81
CA THR A 162 -4.51 -21.57 3.77
C THR A 162 -5.24 -22.08 2.53
N GLN A 163 -6.41 -21.50 2.26
CA GLN A 163 -7.20 -21.83 1.08
C GLN A 163 -7.25 -20.64 0.14
N LYS A 164 -6.95 -20.85 -1.15
CA LYS A 164 -7.21 -19.85 -2.18
C LYS A 164 -8.69 -19.89 -2.56
N VAL A 165 -9.38 -18.77 -2.37
CA VAL A 165 -10.83 -18.64 -2.60
C VAL A 165 -11.10 -18.07 -3.97
N PHE A 166 -10.35 -17.03 -4.33
CA PHE A 166 -10.42 -16.39 -5.64
C PHE A 166 -9.01 -16.07 -6.12
N THR A 167 -8.84 -15.99 -7.44
CA THR A 167 -7.61 -15.52 -8.06
C THR A 167 -7.91 -14.67 -9.29
N GLY A 168 -6.87 -14.13 -9.92
CA GLY A 168 -6.98 -13.36 -11.15
C GLY A 168 -7.18 -11.85 -10.95
N PHE A 169 -7.02 -11.36 -9.72
CA PHE A 169 -6.90 -9.92 -9.47
C PHE A 169 -5.60 -9.39 -10.07
N ALA A 170 -5.67 -8.21 -10.69
CA ALA A 170 -4.59 -7.60 -11.47
C ALA A 170 -4.07 -8.45 -12.66
N ALA A 171 -4.82 -9.47 -13.11
CA ALA A 171 -4.38 -10.37 -14.19
C ALA A 171 -4.05 -9.63 -15.50
N SER A 172 -4.79 -8.56 -15.83
CA SER A 172 -4.57 -7.74 -17.02
C SER A 172 -3.54 -6.64 -16.85
N SER A 173 -3.10 -6.36 -15.63
CA SER A 173 -2.09 -5.34 -15.29
C SER A 173 -0.69 -5.89 -15.18
N ALA A 174 -0.53 -7.17 -15.54
CA ALA A 174 0.76 -7.78 -15.79
C ALA A 174 1.19 -7.79 -17.30
N PRO A 175 0.90 -6.80 -18.17
CA PRO A 175 1.57 -6.76 -19.49
C PRO A 175 3.08 -6.51 -19.33
N PHE A 176 3.51 -6.08 -18.15
CA PHE A 176 4.90 -5.89 -17.75
C PHE A 176 5.45 -6.99 -16.82
N GLY A 177 4.74 -8.13 -16.69
CA GLY A 177 5.08 -9.20 -15.76
C GLY A 177 4.84 -8.82 -14.29
N GLN A 178 4.97 -9.79 -13.38
CA GLN A 178 4.75 -9.61 -11.93
C GLN A 178 5.64 -8.51 -11.28
N ARG A 179 6.64 -7.98 -12.02
CA ARG A 179 7.60 -6.97 -11.55
C ARG A 179 7.11 -5.52 -11.68
N GLN A 180 5.94 -5.27 -12.28
CA GLN A 180 5.39 -3.90 -12.44
C GLN A 180 3.91 -3.82 -12.06
N LEU A 181 3.49 -4.61 -11.06
CA LEU A 181 2.21 -4.37 -10.42
C LEU A 181 2.28 -3.04 -9.68
N ASN A 182 1.31 -2.14 -9.94
CA ASN A 182 1.19 -0.92 -9.17
C ASN A 182 0.54 -1.24 -7.82
N MET A 183 1.33 -1.26 -6.74
CA MET A 183 0.83 -1.57 -5.39
C MET A 183 -0.33 -0.66 -4.94
N GLN A 184 -0.41 0.57 -5.47
CA GLN A 184 -1.44 1.55 -5.11
C GLN A 184 -2.81 1.24 -5.75
N ALA A 185 -2.86 0.36 -6.74
CA ALA A 185 -4.06 0.05 -7.52
C ALA A 185 -4.55 -1.40 -7.34
N MET A 186 -4.14 -2.04 -6.25
CA MET A 186 -4.47 -3.44 -5.93
C MET A 186 -5.88 -3.60 -5.36
N LEU A 187 -6.33 -4.85 -5.24
CA LEU A 187 -7.53 -5.20 -4.49
C LEU A 187 -7.38 -4.75 -3.03
N ASN A 188 -8.38 -4.11 -2.44
CA ASN A 188 -8.36 -3.69 -1.04
C ASN A 188 -9.78 -3.53 -0.45
N SER A 189 -9.85 -2.95 0.75
CA SER A 189 -11.08 -2.45 1.40
C SER A 189 -12.17 -3.52 1.61
N PHE A 190 -11.80 -4.66 2.22
CA PHE A 190 -12.79 -5.66 2.60
C PHE A 190 -13.67 -5.15 3.75
N HIS A 191 -14.97 -5.06 3.51
CA HIS A 191 -15.94 -4.63 4.51
C HIS A 191 -17.21 -5.48 4.45
N TRP A 192 -17.67 -5.90 5.63
CA TRP A 192 -19.00 -6.48 5.76
C TRP A 192 -20.08 -5.45 5.47
N GLY A 193 -20.99 -5.81 4.57
CA GLY A 193 -22.20 -5.07 4.29
C GLY A 193 -23.40 -5.60 5.10
N PRO A 194 -24.46 -4.79 5.26
CA PRO A 194 -25.70 -5.21 5.91
C PRO A 194 -26.46 -6.31 5.12
N ASP A 195 -26.01 -6.63 3.92
CA ASP A 195 -26.52 -7.68 3.05
C ASP A 195 -25.86 -9.05 3.28
N ASN A 196 -25.08 -9.19 4.37
CA ASN A 196 -24.31 -10.39 4.71
C ASN A 196 -23.31 -10.78 3.60
N ARG A 197 -22.69 -9.77 2.99
CA ARG A 197 -21.62 -9.95 2.01
C ARG A 197 -20.39 -9.16 2.39
N ILE A 198 -19.23 -9.64 1.98
CA ILE A 198 -17.99 -8.88 2.04
C ILE A 198 -17.83 -8.14 0.71
N HIS A 199 -17.75 -6.82 0.78
CA HIS A 199 -17.50 -5.95 -0.35
C HIS A 199 -16.01 -5.59 -0.38
N GLY A 200 -15.43 -5.53 -1.57
CA GLY A 200 -14.04 -5.11 -1.79
C GLY A 200 -13.93 -4.34 -3.08
N ALA A 201 -12.86 -3.56 -3.23
CA ALA A 201 -12.64 -2.74 -4.40
C ALA A 201 -11.33 -3.13 -5.08
N THR A 202 -11.33 -3.14 -6.42
CA THR A 202 -10.09 -3.20 -7.21
C THR A 202 -9.81 -1.83 -7.78
N GLY A 203 -8.57 -1.35 -7.63
CA GLY A 203 -8.13 -0.16 -8.34
C GLY A 203 -8.04 -0.37 -9.86
N LEU A 204 -7.31 0.52 -10.54
CA LEU A 204 -7.10 0.47 -11.99
C LEU A 204 -6.51 -0.86 -12.49
N SER A 205 -5.95 -1.68 -11.59
CA SER A 205 -5.42 -2.97 -12.00
C SER A 205 -6.49 -4.01 -12.37
N GLY A 206 -7.73 -3.81 -11.93
CA GLY A 206 -8.87 -4.67 -12.26
C GLY A 206 -8.61 -6.14 -11.95
N GLY A 207 -9.20 -7.04 -12.73
CA GLY A 207 -8.98 -8.48 -12.62
C GLY A 207 -9.90 -9.28 -13.53
N ARG A 208 -9.50 -10.51 -13.83
CA ARG A 208 -10.36 -11.53 -14.44
C ARG A 208 -10.44 -12.68 -13.45
N ILE A 209 -11.49 -12.66 -12.62
CA ILE A 209 -11.66 -13.62 -11.54
C ILE A 209 -11.97 -14.99 -12.13
N VAL A 210 -11.28 -16.01 -11.64
CA VAL A 210 -11.49 -17.43 -11.97
C VAL A 210 -11.55 -18.28 -10.71
#